data_AF-A0A817UU75-F1
#
_entry.id   AF-A0A817UU75-F1
#
_cell.length_a   1.000
_cell.length_b   1.000
_cell.length_c   1.000
_cell.angle_alpha   90.00
_cell.angle_beta   90.00
_cell.angle_gamma   90.00
#
_symmetry.space_group_name_H-M   'P 1'
#
loop_
_entity.id
_entity.type
_entity.pdbx_description
1 polymer ?
#
loop_
_entity_poly.entity_id
_entity_poly.type
_entity_poly.pdbx_seq_one_letter_code
_entity_poly.pdbx_strand_id
1 'polypeptide(L)'
;MLLETANNIDSLIHIIFANLGDDRILIFASDEQLNILQNAREFIVDGTFKVVPEIFYQLYIIHSVHRDHVIPVIYVLLHRKNADTYYRLINKILKFAPLWSPRSIMLDFEQACIGVYQTMFPTVLLSGCYFHLRQSIHRKLQALRHKNQYESDPLFAHNVHKIAALAFLEPTNVINGFEHLSIDLGDDYETILDYFEETYIAMFAIEFWNMHGRTTQLSMRTSNSDEAYNRRISSVFRCAHPTLWLFLQKLIGEENAIHADILHINAGQPPTKKKVNQRFENRVINLITTPHRNVLAQIDSIAHNISL
;
A
#
# COMPACT_ATOMS: atom_id res chain seq x y z
N MET A 1 30.04 -14.63 -13.24
CA MET A 1 29.31 -14.80 -14.52
C MET A 1 27.96 -14.06 -14.58
N LEU A 2 26.87 -14.47 -13.91
CA LEU A 2 25.57 -13.73 -13.97
C LEU A 2 25.61 -12.32 -13.31
N LEU A 3 26.40 -12.16 -12.24
CA LEU A 3 26.59 -10.88 -11.55
C LEU A 3 27.57 -9.95 -12.27
N GLU A 4 28.49 -10.48 -13.09
CA GLU A 4 29.44 -9.66 -13.86
C GLU A 4 28.79 -9.11 -15.14
N THR A 5 27.83 -9.82 -15.72
CA THR A 5 27.03 -9.31 -16.86
C THR A 5 26.05 -8.21 -16.48
N ALA A 6 25.73 -8.03 -15.19
CA ALA A 6 24.91 -6.91 -14.70
C ALA A 6 25.72 -5.62 -14.48
N ASN A 7 27.05 -5.69 -14.55
CA ASN A 7 27.96 -4.54 -14.51
C ASN A 7 28.38 -4.06 -15.92
N ASN A 8 27.72 -4.57 -16.98
CA ASN A 8 27.90 -4.02 -18.33
C ASN A 8 27.20 -2.66 -18.42
N ILE A 9 28.05 -1.63 -18.35
CA ILE A 9 27.96 -0.26 -18.85
C ILE A 9 26.69 0.00 -19.70
N ASP A 10 25.84 0.92 -19.22
CA ASP A 10 24.61 1.52 -19.81
C ASP A 10 23.25 1.16 -19.17
N SER A 11 23.17 0.36 -18.10
CA SER A 11 21.92 0.21 -17.33
C SER A 11 21.83 1.24 -16.20
N LEU A 12 20.70 1.96 -16.07
CA LEU A 12 20.48 2.90 -14.97
C LEU A 12 20.26 2.19 -13.61
N ILE A 13 19.62 1.01 -13.63
CA ILE A 13 19.36 0.20 -12.43
C ILE A 13 20.46 -0.83 -12.20
N HIS A 14 20.88 -0.97 -10.94
CA HIS A 14 21.95 -1.88 -10.56
C HIS A 14 21.52 -2.82 -9.42
N ILE A 15 22.18 -3.98 -9.33
CA ILE A 15 22.11 -4.83 -8.15
C ILE A 15 22.97 -4.18 -7.06
N ILE A 16 22.33 -3.50 -6.10
CA ILE A 16 23.06 -2.87 -5.00
C ILE A 16 23.37 -3.88 -3.87
N PHE A 17 22.61 -4.97 -3.79
CA PHE A 17 22.90 -6.06 -2.85
C PHE A 17 22.43 -7.41 -3.40
N ALA A 18 23.24 -8.45 -3.19
CA ALA A 18 22.88 -9.83 -3.49
C ALA A 18 23.28 -10.77 -2.36
N ASN A 19 22.29 -11.49 -1.83
CA ASN A 19 22.49 -12.71 -1.05
C ASN A 19 21.78 -13.86 -1.76
N LEU A 20 22.51 -14.92 -2.11
CA LEU A 20 21.96 -16.11 -2.76
C LEU A 20 22.00 -17.38 -1.87
N GLY A 21 22.31 -17.22 -0.57
CA GLY A 21 22.21 -18.29 0.42
C GLY A 21 20.76 -18.58 0.84
N ASP A 22 20.54 -19.19 2.01
CA ASP A 22 19.22 -19.69 2.43
C ASP A 22 18.12 -18.63 2.60
N ASP A 23 18.48 -17.36 2.77
CA ASP A 23 17.56 -16.23 2.73
C ASP A 23 17.97 -15.28 1.60
N ARG A 24 17.49 -15.62 0.40
CA ARG A 24 17.85 -14.91 -0.81
C ARG A 24 17.19 -13.54 -0.83
N ILE A 25 18.03 -12.52 -1.01
CA ILE A 25 17.62 -11.13 -1.14
C ILE A 25 18.43 -10.54 -2.29
N LEU A 26 17.74 -10.05 -3.32
CA LEU A 26 18.35 -9.20 -4.34
C LEU A 26 17.71 -7.83 -4.28
N ILE A 27 18.51 -6.78 -4.11
CA ILE A 27 18.05 -5.39 -4.05
C ILE A 27 18.53 -4.67 -5.31
N PHE A 28 17.61 -3.99 -5.97
CA PHE A 28 17.85 -3.22 -7.18
C PHE A 28 17.45 -1.77 -6.99
N ALA A 29 18.32 -0.85 -7.42
CA ALA A 29 18.03 0.57 -7.53
C ALA A 29 19.04 1.27 -8.46
N SER A 30 18.66 2.43 -8.98
CA SER A 30 19.56 3.40 -9.59
C SER A 30 20.07 4.43 -8.56
N ASP A 31 21.14 5.16 -8.89
CA ASP A 31 21.64 6.25 -8.06
C ASP A 31 20.60 7.38 -7.89
N GLU A 32 19.83 7.66 -8.95
CA GLU A 32 18.73 8.63 -8.89
C GLU A 32 17.65 8.18 -7.91
N GLN A 33 17.26 6.90 -7.94
CA GLN A 33 16.31 6.33 -6.99
C GLN A 33 16.81 6.36 -5.54
N LEU A 34 18.09 6.03 -5.30
CA LEU A 34 18.70 6.12 -3.97
C LEU A 34 18.75 7.57 -3.46
N ASN A 35 18.99 8.52 -4.36
CA ASN A 35 18.92 9.94 -4.01
C ASN A 35 17.49 10.36 -3.64
N ILE A 36 16.47 9.92 -4.40
CA ILE A 36 15.07 10.21 -4.08
C ILE A 36 14.69 9.57 -2.74
N LEU A 37 15.06 8.31 -2.51
CA LEU A 37 14.83 7.59 -1.24
C LEU A 37 15.35 8.37 -0.02
N GLN A 38 16.54 8.96 -0.12
CA GLN A 38 17.15 9.70 0.98
C GLN A 38 16.54 11.08 1.23
N ASN A 39 15.95 11.71 0.22
CA ASN A 39 15.39 13.06 0.32
C ASN A 39 13.88 13.09 0.57
N ALA A 40 13.17 12.06 0.12
CA ALA A 40 11.73 11.97 0.28
C ALA A 40 11.32 11.59 1.71
N ARG A 41 10.06 11.90 2.04
CA ARG A 41 9.52 11.72 3.40
C ARG A 41 8.28 10.84 3.45
N GLU A 42 7.67 10.55 2.31
CA GLU A 42 6.45 9.76 2.21
C GLU A 42 6.69 8.57 1.31
N PHE A 43 6.35 7.39 1.83
CA PHE A 43 6.60 6.13 1.16
C PHE A 43 5.38 5.22 1.23
N ILE A 44 5.29 4.35 0.24
CA ILE A 44 4.32 3.28 0.18
C ILE A 44 5.12 2.03 -0.08
N VAL A 45 4.79 0.94 0.60
CA VAL A 45 5.51 -0.31 0.41
C VAL A 45 4.54 -1.45 0.23
N ASP A 46 4.79 -2.23 -0.82
CA ASP A 46 3.90 -3.29 -1.24
C ASP A 46 4.68 -4.48 -1.82
N GLY A 47 4.07 -5.67 -1.74
CA GLY A 47 4.62 -6.91 -2.28
C GLY A 47 3.72 -7.48 -3.38
N THR A 48 4.31 -7.78 -4.54
CA THR A 48 3.62 -8.45 -5.65
C THR A 48 4.21 -9.84 -5.92
N PHE A 49 3.35 -10.79 -6.31
CA PHE A 49 3.69 -12.22 -6.39
C PHE A 49 3.75 -12.76 -7.82
N LYS A 50 3.15 -12.06 -8.79
CA LYS A 50 2.95 -12.59 -10.16
C LYS A 50 4.22 -12.51 -11.01
N VAL A 51 4.97 -11.41 -10.88
CA VAL A 51 6.15 -11.10 -11.70
C VAL A 51 7.46 -11.50 -11.02
N VAL A 52 7.47 -12.65 -10.36
CA VAL A 52 8.54 -13.06 -9.44
C VAL A 52 9.17 -14.36 -9.92
N PRO A 53 10.49 -14.42 -10.15
CA PRO A 53 11.16 -15.67 -10.49
C PRO A 53 10.91 -16.75 -9.43
N GLU A 54 10.73 -18.01 -9.84
CA GLU A 54 10.28 -19.12 -8.96
C GLU A 54 11.10 -19.32 -7.69
N ILE A 55 12.38 -18.94 -7.71
CA ILE A 55 13.28 -19.05 -6.56
C ILE A 55 13.02 -17.98 -5.47
N PHE A 56 12.19 -16.99 -5.75
CA PHE A 56 11.76 -15.94 -4.84
C PHE A 56 10.26 -16.04 -4.56
N TYR A 57 9.86 -15.54 -3.39
CA TYR A 57 8.47 -15.56 -2.95
C TYR A 57 7.71 -14.32 -3.41
N GLN A 58 8.33 -13.14 -3.33
CA GLN A 58 7.71 -11.89 -3.72
C GLN A 58 8.71 -10.90 -4.33
N LEU A 59 8.20 -10.01 -5.17
CA LEU A 59 8.84 -8.75 -5.52
C LEU A 59 8.27 -7.69 -4.57
N TYR A 60 9.10 -7.22 -3.65
CA TYR A 60 8.79 -6.18 -2.69
C TYR A 60 9.31 -4.84 -3.21
N ILE A 61 8.45 -3.82 -3.23
CA ILE A 61 8.73 -2.54 -3.89
C ILE A 61 8.48 -1.41 -2.90
N ILE A 62 9.49 -0.56 -2.71
CA ILE A 62 9.34 0.70 -1.99
C ILE A 62 9.09 1.80 -3.01
N HIS A 63 7.95 2.44 -2.91
CA HIS A 63 7.60 3.63 -3.67
C HIS A 63 7.77 4.88 -2.83
N SER A 64 8.12 5.98 -3.51
CA SER A 64 8.22 7.31 -2.92
C SER A 64 7.30 8.29 -3.63
N VAL A 65 6.82 9.30 -2.89
CA VAL A 65 6.12 10.45 -3.49
C VAL A 65 7.14 11.51 -3.89
N HIS A 66 7.40 11.64 -5.19
CA HIS A 66 8.26 12.65 -5.80
C HIS A 66 7.45 13.67 -6.59
N ARG A 67 7.40 14.93 -6.14
CA ARG A 67 6.60 16.01 -6.75
C ARG A 67 5.16 15.56 -7.05
N ASP A 68 4.49 15.05 -6.02
CA ASP A 68 3.14 14.45 -6.04
C ASP A 68 3.00 13.13 -6.81
N HIS A 69 4.03 12.63 -7.49
CA HIS A 69 3.96 11.39 -8.27
C HIS A 69 4.54 10.23 -7.48
N VAL A 70 3.88 9.09 -7.52
CA VAL A 70 4.39 7.88 -6.90
C VAL A 70 5.30 7.18 -7.89
N ILE A 71 6.54 6.96 -7.49
CA ILE A 71 7.56 6.28 -8.30
C ILE A 71 8.23 5.19 -7.46
N PRO A 72 8.57 4.04 -8.06
CA PRO A 72 9.36 3.02 -7.39
C PRO A 72 10.80 3.53 -7.19
N VAL A 73 11.36 3.31 -6.00
CA VAL A 73 12.71 3.72 -5.63
C VAL A 73 13.59 2.56 -5.15
N ILE A 74 12.99 1.43 -4.77
CA ILE A 74 13.72 0.19 -4.48
C ILE A 74 12.88 -0.98 -4.96
N TYR A 75 13.51 -1.91 -5.69
CA TYR A 75 12.93 -3.21 -6.00
C TYR A 75 13.69 -4.31 -5.26
N VAL A 76 12.96 -5.28 -4.72
CA VAL A 76 13.56 -6.35 -3.92
C VAL A 76 12.95 -7.68 -4.28
N LEU A 77 13.76 -8.63 -4.70
CA LEU A 77 13.36 -10.03 -4.75
C LEU A 77 13.61 -10.67 -3.38
N LEU A 78 12.53 -11.01 -2.68
CA LEU A 78 12.57 -11.62 -1.35
C LEU A 78 12.18 -13.09 -1.42
N HIS A 79 12.97 -13.94 -0.77
CA HIS A 79 12.66 -15.37 -0.67
C HIS A 79 11.59 -15.69 0.38
N ARG A 80 11.36 -14.81 1.36
CA ARG A 80 10.40 -15.02 2.47
C ARG A 80 9.70 -13.73 2.87
N LYS A 81 8.60 -13.89 3.61
CA LYS A 81 7.73 -12.83 4.15
C LYS A 81 7.68 -12.92 5.68
N ASN A 82 8.83 -12.75 6.35
CA ASN A 82 8.95 -12.83 7.81
C ASN A 82 9.80 -11.68 8.37
N ALA A 83 9.71 -11.46 9.69
CA ALA A 83 10.32 -10.30 10.34
C ALA A 83 11.85 -10.26 10.19
N ASP A 84 12.53 -11.41 10.24
CA ASP A 84 13.99 -11.45 10.11
C ASP A 84 14.44 -11.08 8.69
N THR A 85 13.76 -11.57 7.66
CA THR A 85 14.03 -11.21 6.26
C THR A 85 13.81 -9.70 6.03
N TYR A 86 12.73 -9.12 6.57
CA TYR A 86 12.49 -7.68 6.47
C TYR A 86 13.52 -6.86 7.26
N TYR A 87 13.88 -7.28 8.47
CA TYR A 87 14.90 -6.60 9.27
C TYR A 87 16.24 -6.57 8.53
N ARG A 88 16.64 -7.68 7.92
CA ARG A 88 17.85 -7.75 7.09
C ARG A 88 17.75 -6.88 5.85
N LEU A 89 16.59 -6.87 5.18
CA LEU A 89 16.35 -5.99 4.04
C LEU A 89 16.55 -4.52 4.42
N ILE A 90 15.86 -4.01 5.44
CA ILE A 90 15.92 -2.60 5.83
C ILE A 90 17.32 -2.22 6.29
N ASN A 91 18.00 -3.07 7.07
CA ASN A 91 19.39 -2.85 7.44
C ASN A 91 20.33 -2.75 6.23
N LYS A 92 20.08 -3.53 5.18
CA LYS A 92 20.89 -3.46 3.95
C LYS A 92 20.60 -2.18 3.19
N ILE A 93 19.34 -1.78 3.03
CA ILE A 93 18.97 -0.52 2.39
C ILE A 93 19.64 0.67 3.11
N LEU A 94 19.60 0.71 4.45
CA LEU A 94 20.23 1.78 5.24
C LEU A 94 21.75 1.87 5.07
N LYS A 95 22.44 0.82 4.63
CA LYS A 95 23.87 0.90 4.29
C LYS A 95 24.14 1.65 2.99
N PHE A 96 23.20 1.61 2.04
CA PHE A 96 23.30 2.31 0.75
C PHE A 96 22.59 3.68 0.78
N ALA A 97 21.61 3.84 1.66
CA ALA A 97 20.83 5.07 1.85
C ALA A 97 20.82 5.47 3.33
N PRO A 98 21.97 5.84 3.92
CA PRO A 98 22.08 6.12 5.36
C PRO A 98 21.29 7.35 5.82
N LEU A 99 20.93 8.25 4.88
CA LEU A 99 20.11 9.43 5.17
C LEU A 99 18.61 9.16 5.04
N TRP A 100 18.18 7.94 4.67
CA TRP A 100 16.77 7.62 4.55
C TRP A 100 16.04 7.78 5.89
N SER A 101 15.20 8.81 5.95
CA SER A 101 14.50 9.22 7.17
C SER A 101 13.02 9.49 6.84
N PRO A 102 12.20 8.44 6.75
CA PRO A 102 10.79 8.56 6.39
C PRO A 102 10.01 9.29 7.48
N ARG A 103 9.07 10.15 7.07
CA ARG A 103 8.07 10.78 7.95
C ARG A 103 6.82 9.91 8.05
N SER A 104 6.38 9.34 6.93
CA SER A 104 5.25 8.40 6.89
C SER A 104 5.50 7.27 5.91
N ILE A 105 5.05 6.08 6.29
CA ILE A 105 5.06 4.90 5.44
C ILE A 105 3.67 4.25 5.48
N MET A 106 3.07 4.04 4.31
CA MET A 106 1.86 3.25 4.15
C MET A 106 2.22 1.82 3.75
N LEU A 107 1.67 0.86 4.48
CA LEU A 107 1.99 -0.57 4.36
C LEU A 107 0.70 -1.40 4.20
N ASP A 108 0.85 -2.66 3.80
CA ASP A 108 -0.19 -3.67 4.00
C ASP A 108 -0.25 -4.13 5.48
N PHE A 109 -1.32 -4.84 5.85
CA PHE A 109 -1.62 -5.32 7.21
C PHE A 109 -0.78 -6.54 7.60
N GLU A 110 0.51 -6.50 7.34
CA GLU A 110 1.44 -7.58 7.64
C GLU A 110 2.25 -7.28 8.90
N GLN A 111 1.93 -7.97 10.00
CA GLN A 111 2.51 -7.71 11.33
C GLN A 111 4.04 -7.78 11.36
N ALA A 112 4.64 -8.75 10.65
CA ALA A 112 6.09 -8.90 10.61
C ALA A 112 6.76 -7.67 9.94
N CYS A 113 6.25 -7.23 8.80
CA CYS A 113 6.68 -6.00 8.15
C CYS A 113 6.47 -4.76 9.04
N ILE A 114 5.27 -4.59 9.60
CA ILE A 114 4.93 -3.44 10.46
C ILE A 114 5.88 -3.35 11.66
N GLY A 115 6.08 -4.45 12.38
CA GLY A 115 6.95 -4.49 13.56
C GLY A 115 8.40 -4.16 13.22
N VAL A 116 8.89 -4.55 12.04
CA VAL A 116 10.25 -4.19 11.60
C VAL A 116 10.35 -2.69 11.31
N TYR A 117 9.44 -2.10 10.56
CA TYR A 117 9.50 -0.66 10.29
C TYR A 117 9.36 0.17 11.57
N GLN A 118 8.50 -0.24 12.49
CA GLN A 118 8.33 0.44 13.78
C GLN A 118 9.62 0.36 14.62
N THR A 119 10.31 -0.77 14.59
CA THR A 119 11.60 -0.97 15.27
C THR A 119 12.71 -0.13 14.62
N MET A 120 12.79 -0.14 13.30
CA MET A 120 13.86 0.51 12.53
C MET A 120 13.68 2.03 12.41
N PHE A 121 12.44 2.52 12.46
CA PHE A 121 12.11 3.94 12.36
C PHE A 121 11.12 4.34 13.48
N PRO A 122 11.57 4.50 14.74
CA PRO A 122 10.66 4.68 15.88
C PRO A 122 9.76 5.93 15.83
N THR A 123 10.14 6.94 15.03
CA THR A 123 9.41 8.20 14.89
C THR A 123 8.54 8.27 13.64
N VAL A 124 8.52 7.23 12.81
CA VAL A 124 7.77 7.23 11.56
C VAL A 124 6.27 7.05 11.82
N LEU A 125 5.44 7.78 11.07
CA LEU A 125 4.01 7.52 11.04
C LEU A 125 3.71 6.34 10.11
N LEU A 126 3.57 5.15 10.70
CA LEU A 126 3.08 3.97 10.00
C LEU A 126 1.56 4.03 9.84
N SER A 127 1.08 3.53 8.70
CA SER A 127 -0.35 3.43 8.43
C SER A 127 -0.67 2.23 7.55
N GLY A 128 -1.83 1.62 7.78
CA GLY A 128 -2.41 0.60 6.93
C GLY A 128 -3.08 1.22 5.70
N CYS A 129 -3.04 0.52 4.58
CA CYS A 129 -3.66 0.98 3.35
C CYS A 129 -5.18 0.76 3.35
N TYR A 130 -5.97 1.82 3.12
CA TYR A 130 -7.43 1.72 3.03
C TYR A 130 -7.92 0.86 1.86
N PHE A 131 -7.14 0.74 0.78
CA PHE A 131 -7.46 -0.19 -0.30
C PHE A 131 -7.40 -1.65 0.18
N HIS A 132 -6.36 -2.04 0.92
CA HIS A 132 -6.23 -3.39 1.46
C HIS A 132 -7.28 -3.71 2.53
N LEU A 133 -7.68 -2.71 3.34
CA LEU A 133 -8.81 -2.85 4.26
C LEU A 133 -10.11 -3.14 3.52
N ARG A 134 -10.46 -2.36 2.50
CA ARG A 134 -11.68 -2.62 1.72
C ARG A 134 -11.63 -3.96 0.98
N GLN A 135 -10.45 -4.30 0.43
CA GLN A 135 -10.24 -5.57 -0.26
C GLN A 135 -10.38 -6.77 0.69
N SER A 136 -9.97 -6.67 1.95
CA SER A 136 -10.15 -7.74 2.94
C SER A 136 -11.62 -7.98 3.26
N ILE A 137 -12.41 -6.90 3.45
CA ILE A 137 -13.86 -6.96 3.65
C ILE A 137 -14.51 -7.67 2.46
N HIS A 138 -14.18 -7.27 1.22
CA HIS A 138 -14.72 -7.93 0.03
C HIS A 138 -14.32 -9.42 -0.03
N ARG A 139 -13.07 -9.77 0.28
CA ARG A 139 -12.63 -11.18 0.34
C ARG A 139 -13.41 -11.98 1.39
N LYS A 140 -13.69 -11.39 2.56
CA LYS A 140 -14.50 -12.02 3.60
C LYS A 140 -15.94 -12.25 3.11
N LEU A 141 -16.57 -11.28 2.44
CA LEU A 141 -17.91 -11.48 1.85
C LEU A 141 -17.93 -12.62 0.83
N GLN A 142 -16.89 -12.76 0.02
CA GLN A 142 -16.77 -13.88 -0.93
C GLN A 142 -16.66 -15.22 -0.19
N ALA A 143 -15.85 -15.29 0.87
CA ALA A 143 -15.70 -16.49 1.69
C ALA A 143 -17.01 -16.89 2.39
N LEU A 144 -17.79 -15.90 2.82
CA LEU A 144 -19.14 -16.08 3.39
C LEU A 144 -20.23 -16.30 2.33
N ARG A 145 -19.87 -16.34 1.03
CA ARG A 145 -20.79 -16.51 -0.10
C ARG A 145 -21.83 -15.39 -0.28
N HIS A 146 -21.59 -14.20 0.29
CA HIS A 146 -22.45 -13.02 0.13
C HIS A 146 -22.12 -12.18 -1.12
N LYS A 147 -21.22 -12.64 -2.01
CA LYS A 147 -20.86 -11.89 -3.23
C LYS A 147 -22.08 -11.51 -4.07
N ASN A 148 -22.94 -12.48 -4.37
CA ASN A 148 -24.11 -12.23 -5.22
C ASN A 148 -25.09 -11.27 -4.53
N GLN A 149 -25.31 -11.43 -3.22
CA GLN A 149 -26.17 -10.53 -2.44
C GLN A 149 -25.61 -9.10 -2.44
N TYR A 150 -24.31 -8.94 -2.21
CA TYR A 150 -23.63 -7.64 -2.28
C TYR A 150 -23.77 -6.97 -3.65
N GLU A 151 -23.74 -7.74 -4.75
CA GLU A 151 -23.91 -7.19 -6.10
C GLU A 151 -25.37 -6.89 -6.46
N SER A 152 -26.35 -7.63 -5.89
CA SER A 152 -27.77 -7.52 -6.25
C SER A 152 -28.62 -6.68 -5.30
N ASP A 153 -28.19 -6.51 -4.05
CA ASP A 153 -28.94 -5.83 -2.99
C ASP A 153 -28.20 -4.53 -2.56
N PRO A 154 -28.68 -3.36 -3.01
CA PRO A 154 -28.08 -2.07 -2.66
C PRO A 154 -28.10 -1.77 -1.17
N LEU A 155 -29.09 -2.25 -0.41
CA LEU A 155 -29.17 -2.02 1.03
C LEU A 155 -28.09 -2.82 1.75
N PHE A 156 -27.92 -4.09 1.38
CA PHE A 156 -26.84 -4.92 1.91
C PHE A 156 -25.48 -4.33 1.58
N ALA A 157 -25.25 -3.91 0.33
CA ALA A 157 -24.01 -3.27 -0.08
C ALA A 157 -23.71 -2.00 0.73
N HIS A 158 -24.71 -1.15 0.91
CA HIS A 158 -24.61 0.08 1.70
C HIS A 158 -24.29 -0.20 3.18
N ASN A 159 -24.91 -1.21 3.78
CA ASN A 159 -24.62 -1.61 5.16
C ASN A 159 -23.20 -2.16 5.32
N VAL A 160 -22.67 -2.89 4.32
CA VAL A 160 -21.25 -3.26 4.30
C VAL A 160 -20.34 -2.02 4.15
N HIS A 161 -20.75 -1.00 3.37
CA HIS A 161 -20.00 0.26 3.28
C HIS A 161 -19.92 0.98 4.63
N LYS A 162 -20.97 0.92 5.46
CA LYS A 162 -20.95 1.47 6.83
C LYS A 162 -19.81 0.87 7.67
N ILE A 163 -19.50 -0.42 7.53
CA ILE A 163 -18.38 -1.05 8.23
C ILE A 163 -17.05 -0.41 7.82
N ALA A 164 -16.84 -0.23 6.51
CA ALA A 164 -15.61 0.42 6.02
C ALA A 164 -15.57 1.93 6.29
N ALA A 165 -16.72 2.57 6.56
CA ALA A 165 -16.81 3.97 6.94
C ALA A 165 -16.28 4.24 8.35
N LEU A 166 -16.19 3.21 9.22
CA LEU A 166 -15.59 3.33 10.56
C LEU A 166 -14.15 3.86 10.51
N ALA A 167 -13.41 3.55 9.44
CA ALA A 167 -12.06 4.08 9.23
C ALA A 167 -12.01 5.60 9.12
N PHE A 168 -13.12 6.28 8.87
CA PHE A 168 -13.17 7.74 8.72
C PHE A 168 -13.69 8.48 9.93
N LEU A 169 -14.13 7.77 10.98
CA LEU A 169 -14.49 8.43 12.24
C LEU A 169 -13.23 8.96 12.93
N GLU A 170 -13.38 9.98 13.76
CA GLU A 170 -12.33 10.33 14.72
C GLU A 170 -11.95 9.08 15.54
N PRO A 171 -10.66 8.79 15.78
CA PRO A 171 -10.22 7.56 16.46
C PRO A 171 -10.94 7.29 17.78
N THR A 172 -11.24 8.35 18.54
CA THR A 172 -11.96 8.26 19.83
C THR A 172 -13.42 7.83 19.69
N ASN A 173 -14.01 7.99 18.51
CA ASN A 173 -15.41 7.63 18.23
C ASN A 173 -15.53 6.26 17.53
N VAL A 174 -14.43 5.60 17.16
CA VAL A 174 -14.46 4.35 16.39
C VAL A 174 -15.14 3.23 17.18
N ILE A 175 -14.78 3.02 18.45
CA ILE A 175 -15.35 1.96 19.28
C ILE A 175 -16.86 2.19 19.48
N ASN A 176 -17.25 3.38 19.91
CA ASN A 176 -18.66 3.72 20.09
C ASN A 176 -19.44 3.63 18.75
N GLY A 177 -18.83 4.06 17.65
CA GLY A 177 -19.41 3.94 16.31
C GLY A 177 -19.62 2.48 15.88
N PHE A 178 -18.68 1.59 16.18
CA PHE A 178 -18.80 0.17 15.93
C PHE A 178 -19.94 -0.45 16.76
N GLU A 179 -19.99 -0.20 18.08
CA GLU A 179 -21.04 -0.71 18.96
C GLU A 179 -22.44 -0.31 18.48
N HIS A 180 -22.64 0.97 18.15
CA HIS A 180 -23.91 1.46 17.62
C HIS A 180 -24.24 0.84 16.26
N LEU A 181 -23.25 0.67 15.38
CA LEU A 181 -23.44 0.08 14.06
C LEU A 181 -23.82 -1.40 14.18
N SER A 182 -23.21 -2.15 15.09
CA SER A 182 -23.53 -3.55 15.32
C SER A 182 -24.97 -3.74 15.78
N ILE A 183 -25.48 -2.85 16.64
CA ILE A 183 -26.89 -2.84 17.05
C ILE A 183 -27.82 -2.46 15.89
N ASP A 184 -27.45 -1.47 15.07
CA ASP A 184 -28.26 -1.01 13.91
C ASP A 184 -28.40 -2.10 12.84
N LEU A 185 -27.31 -2.83 12.57
CA LEU A 185 -27.28 -3.87 11.54
C LEU A 185 -27.89 -5.20 12.01
N GLY A 186 -27.72 -5.55 13.29
CA GLY A 186 -28.24 -6.79 13.88
C GLY A 186 -27.58 -8.07 13.34
N ASP A 187 -28.19 -9.20 13.68
CA ASP A 187 -27.63 -10.55 13.50
C ASP A 187 -27.28 -10.90 12.04
N ASP A 188 -27.98 -10.30 11.06
CA ASP A 188 -27.73 -10.52 9.64
C ASP A 188 -26.30 -10.14 9.19
N TYR A 189 -25.60 -9.29 9.96
CA TYR A 189 -24.25 -8.82 9.68
C TYR A 189 -23.22 -9.24 10.74
N GLU A 190 -23.61 -10.02 11.76
CA GLU A 190 -22.76 -10.39 12.90
C GLU A 190 -21.41 -10.96 12.43
N THR A 191 -21.43 -11.93 11.51
CA THR A 191 -20.19 -12.58 11.04
C THR A 191 -19.19 -11.64 10.33
N ILE A 192 -19.66 -10.59 9.65
CA ILE A 192 -18.77 -9.62 9.00
C ILE A 192 -18.32 -8.52 9.97
N LEU A 193 -19.16 -8.18 10.96
CA LEU A 193 -18.82 -7.28 12.05
C LEU A 193 -17.76 -7.89 12.98
N ASP A 194 -17.96 -9.14 13.43
CA ASP A 194 -17.00 -9.90 14.23
C ASP A 194 -15.65 -9.97 13.52
N TYR A 195 -15.67 -10.30 12.22
CA TYR A 195 -14.45 -10.31 11.43
C TYR A 195 -13.74 -8.96 11.43
N PHE A 196 -14.48 -7.85 11.29
CA PHE A 196 -13.89 -6.52 11.29
C PHE A 196 -13.32 -6.16 12.67
N GLU A 197 -14.04 -6.47 13.75
CA GLU A 197 -13.58 -6.25 15.13
C GLU A 197 -12.29 -7.04 15.41
N GLU A 198 -12.33 -8.35 15.19
CA GLU A 198 -11.19 -9.25 15.40
C GLU A 198 -9.98 -8.84 14.56
N THR A 199 -10.20 -8.48 13.29
CA THR A 199 -9.10 -8.20 12.34
C THR A 199 -8.51 -6.80 12.49
N TYR A 200 -9.31 -5.79 12.82
CA TYR A 200 -8.87 -4.39 12.81
C TYR A 200 -8.90 -3.72 14.18
N ILE A 201 -10.01 -3.83 14.90
CA ILE A 201 -10.18 -3.16 16.20
C ILE A 201 -9.29 -3.83 17.26
N ALA A 202 -9.27 -5.15 17.31
CA ALA A 202 -8.53 -5.91 18.32
C ALA A 202 -7.03 -6.08 17.99
N MET A 203 -6.69 -6.24 16.71
CA MET A 203 -5.32 -6.61 16.29
C MET A 203 -4.39 -5.42 16.01
N PHE A 204 -4.93 -4.23 15.74
CA PHE A 204 -4.13 -3.05 15.37
C PHE A 204 -4.60 -1.83 16.16
N ALA A 205 -3.66 -0.93 16.47
CA ALA A 205 -4.02 0.39 16.99
C ALA A 205 -4.96 1.09 15.99
N ILE A 206 -6.03 1.72 16.49
CA ILE A 206 -7.04 2.37 15.65
C ILE A 206 -6.36 3.41 14.74
N GLU A 207 -5.42 4.17 15.27
CA GLU A 207 -4.65 5.19 14.56
C GLU A 207 -3.88 4.65 13.35
N PHE A 208 -3.51 3.36 13.35
CA PHE A 208 -2.77 2.75 12.26
C PHE A 208 -3.64 2.60 11.00
N TRP A 209 -4.90 2.17 11.13
CA TRP A 209 -5.79 1.91 9.99
C TRP A 209 -6.84 2.99 9.76
N ASN A 210 -6.94 3.95 10.68
CA ASN A 210 -7.85 5.08 10.56
C ASN A 210 -7.36 6.09 9.51
N MET A 211 -8.33 6.63 8.76
CA MET A 211 -8.20 7.54 7.64
C MET A 211 -8.63 8.96 7.97
N HIS A 212 -9.15 9.24 9.18
CA HIS A 212 -9.62 10.57 9.56
C HIS A 212 -8.50 11.62 9.45
N GLY A 213 -7.41 11.42 10.21
CA GLY A 213 -6.25 12.32 10.20
C GLY A 213 -5.58 12.42 8.82
N ARG A 214 -5.50 11.30 8.08
CA ARG A 214 -4.92 11.31 6.73
C ARG A 214 -5.79 12.10 5.75
N THR A 215 -7.12 12.00 5.86
CA THR A 215 -8.05 12.74 5.01
C THR A 215 -7.99 14.24 5.30
N THR A 216 -7.97 14.65 6.57
CA THR A 216 -7.90 16.08 6.94
C THR A 216 -6.56 16.71 6.56
N GLN A 217 -5.47 15.93 6.57
CA GLN A 217 -4.14 16.38 6.15
C GLN A 217 -3.88 16.26 4.64
N LEU A 218 -4.89 15.87 3.83
CA LEU A 218 -4.73 15.60 2.40
C LEU A 218 -3.59 14.60 2.08
N SER A 219 -3.32 13.70 3.03
CA SER A 219 -2.30 12.67 2.90
C SER A 219 -2.87 11.47 2.15
N MET A 220 -1.99 10.67 1.55
CA MET A 220 -2.40 9.50 0.80
C MET A 220 -3.07 8.45 1.69
N ARG A 221 -4.23 7.93 1.24
CA ARG A 221 -5.07 6.95 1.96
C ARG A 221 -5.04 5.55 1.33
N THR A 222 -4.76 5.49 0.03
CA THR A 222 -4.82 4.26 -0.77
C THR A 222 -3.54 4.11 -1.58
N SER A 223 -3.05 2.89 -1.73
CA SER A 223 -1.96 2.49 -2.62
C SER A 223 -2.43 2.34 -4.08
N ASN A 224 -3.38 3.15 -4.54
CA ASN A 224 -3.92 3.05 -5.91
C ASN A 224 -2.83 3.21 -6.98
N SER A 225 -1.82 4.03 -6.70
CA SER A 225 -0.66 4.20 -7.56
C SER A 225 0.18 2.93 -7.63
N ASP A 226 0.46 2.28 -6.49
CA ASP A 226 1.16 1.01 -6.42
C ASP A 226 0.38 -0.09 -7.13
N GLU A 227 -0.95 -0.12 -7.01
CA GLU A 227 -1.80 -1.07 -7.73
C GLU A 227 -1.78 -0.82 -9.25
N ALA A 228 -1.77 0.45 -9.66
CA ALA A 228 -1.58 0.81 -11.06
C ALA A 228 -0.19 0.38 -11.54
N TYR A 229 0.82 0.52 -10.69
CA TYR A 229 2.18 0.07 -10.95
C TYR A 229 2.27 -1.46 -11.04
N ASN A 230 1.65 -2.21 -10.13
CA ASN A 230 1.55 -3.66 -10.15
C ASN A 230 0.87 -4.17 -11.42
N ARG A 231 -0.14 -3.46 -11.94
CA ARG A 231 -0.73 -3.75 -13.25
C ARG A 231 0.22 -3.43 -14.41
N ARG A 232 0.91 -2.28 -14.36
CA ARG A 232 1.93 -1.89 -15.35
C ARG A 232 3.04 -2.95 -15.43
N ILE A 233 3.65 -3.31 -14.31
CA ILE A 233 4.74 -4.30 -14.28
C ILE A 233 4.25 -5.68 -14.75
N SER A 234 3.04 -6.11 -14.36
CA SER A 234 2.44 -7.35 -14.90
C SER A 234 2.30 -7.30 -16.42
N SER A 235 1.88 -6.16 -16.98
CA SER A 235 1.77 -5.94 -18.43
C SER A 235 3.13 -5.86 -19.15
N VAL A 236 4.17 -5.36 -18.49
CA VAL A 236 5.55 -5.31 -19.03
C VAL A 236 6.13 -6.72 -19.13
N PHE A 237 5.93 -7.52 -18.10
CA PHE A 237 6.45 -8.89 -18.01
C PHE A 237 5.71 -9.88 -18.92
N ARG A 238 4.38 -9.76 -19.04
CA ARG A 238 3.50 -10.62 -19.87
C ARG A 238 3.63 -12.13 -19.60
N CYS A 239 4.19 -12.50 -18.46
CA CYS A 239 4.31 -13.88 -18.00
C CYS A 239 4.26 -13.90 -16.48
N ALA A 240 3.78 -15.02 -15.94
CA ALA A 240 3.98 -15.35 -14.54
C ALA A 240 5.32 -16.06 -14.39
N HIS A 241 6.00 -15.82 -13.27
CA HIS A 241 7.23 -16.54 -12.89
C HIS A 241 8.34 -16.54 -13.97
N PRO A 242 8.84 -15.37 -14.40
CA PRO A 242 9.91 -15.27 -15.37
C PRO A 242 11.21 -15.92 -14.86
N THR A 243 12.09 -16.34 -15.76
CA THR A 243 13.48 -16.65 -15.37
C THR A 243 14.15 -15.41 -14.79
N LEU A 244 15.16 -15.59 -13.91
CA LEU A 244 15.89 -14.45 -13.35
C LEU A 244 16.47 -13.55 -14.45
N TRP A 245 16.98 -14.13 -15.54
CA TRP A 245 17.48 -13.39 -16.69
C TRP A 245 16.40 -12.51 -17.34
N LEU A 246 15.22 -13.08 -17.64
CA LEU A 246 14.12 -12.32 -18.22
C LEU A 246 13.63 -11.23 -17.26
N PHE A 247 13.60 -11.52 -15.96
CA PHE A 247 13.26 -10.54 -14.94
C PHE A 247 14.19 -9.33 -14.98
N LEU A 248 15.51 -9.56 -15.01
CA LEU A 248 16.50 -8.48 -15.08
C LEU A 248 16.34 -7.65 -16.35
N GLN A 249 16.17 -8.28 -17.51
CA GLN A 249 15.95 -7.57 -18.77
C GLN A 249 14.70 -6.68 -18.73
N LYS A 250 13.60 -7.19 -18.18
CA LYS A 250 12.34 -6.43 -18.04
C LYS A 250 12.46 -5.30 -17.04
N LEU A 251 13.15 -5.53 -15.92
CA LEU A 251 13.37 -4.51 -14.90
C LEU A 251 14.24 -3.36 -15.43
N ILE A 252 15.28 -3.64 -16.22
CA ILE A 252 16.09 -2.60 -16.88
C ILE A 252 15.24 -1.74 -17.82
N GLY A 253 14.38 -2.37 -18.64
CA GLY A 253 13.48 -1.62 -19.52
C GLY A 253 12.47 -0.76 -18.75
N GLU A 254 11.98 -1.26 -17.62
CA GLU A 254 11.08 -0.51 -16.74
C GLU A 254 11.79 0.65 -16.06
N GLU A 255 13.04 0.49 -15.61
CA GLU A 255 13.83 1.59 -15.06
C GLU A 255 14.00 2.71 -16.07
N ASN A 256 14.33 2.40 -17.33
CA ASN A 256 14.49 3.43 -18.36
C ASN A 256 13.19 4.23 -18.57
N ALA A 257 12.04 3.58 -18.46
CA ALA A 257 10.75 4.25 -18.53
C ALA A 257 10.47 5.10 -17.28
N ILE A 258 10.82 4.62 -16.08
CA ILE A 258 10.70 5.39 -14.83
C ILE A 258 11.63 6.61 -14.83
N HIS A 259 12.86 6.46 -15.30
CA HIS A 259 13.79 7.57 -15.46
C HIS A 259 13.24 8.65 -16.41
N ALA A 260 12.67 8.24 -17.55
CA ALA A 260 11.99 9.18 -18.45
C ALA A 260 10.81 9.89 -17.75
N ASP A 261 10.02 9.17 -16.96
CA ASP A 261 8.93 9.75 -16.16
C ASP A 261 9.48 10.78 -15.14
N ILE A 262 10.60 10.49 -14.46
CA ILE A 262 11.26 11.40 -13.52
C ILE A 262 11.77 12.66 -14.23
N LEU A 263 12.41 12.53 -15.40
CA LEU A 263 12.87 13.67 -16.20
C LEU A 263 11.69 14.57 -16.61
N HIS A 264 10.60 13.98 -17.08
CA HIS A 264 9.37 14.69 -17.43
C HIS A 264 8.76 15.41 -16.22
N ILE A 265 8.68 14.75 -15.07
CA ILE A 265 8.23 15.36 -13.80
C ILE A 265 9.15 16.53 -13.41
N ASN A 266 10.47 16.35 -13.56
CA ASN A 266 11.45 17.37 -13.21
C ASN A 266 11.39 18.59 -14.14
N ALA A 267 11.07 18.37 -15.42
CA ALA A 267 10.86 19.40 -16.44
C ALA A 267 9.48 20.09 -16.36
N GLY A 268 8.61 19.70 -15.42
CA GLY A 268 7.26 20.26 -15.30
C GLY A 268 6.28 19.77 -16.35
N GLN A 269 6.59 18.66 -17.04
CA GLN A 269 5.75 18.00 -18.04
C GLN A 269 5.39 16.58 -17.59
N PRO A 270 4.84 16.39 -16.38
CA PRO A 270 4.64 15.05 -15.83
C PRO A 270 3.71 14.19 -16.70
N PRO A 271 3.88 12.86 -16.69
CA PRO A 271 2.93 11.94 -17.28
C PRO A 271 1.52 12.22 -16.78
N THR A 272 0.51 12.05 -17.65
CA THR A 272 -0.86 12.42 -17.32
C THR A 272 -1.37 11.62 -16.13
N LYS A 273 -1.52 12.26 -14.97
CA LYS A 273 -2.26 11.68 -13.86
C LYS A 273 -3.73 11.53 -14.24
N LYS A 274 -4.36 10.41 -13.86
CA LYS A 274 -5.82 10.41 -13.68
C LYS A 274 -6.12 11.55 -12.71
N LYS A 275 -6.98 12.49 -13.12
CA LYS A 275 -7.44 13.55 -12.22
C LYS A 275 -7.97 12.89 -10.96
N VAL A 276 -7.29 13.12 -9.83
CA VAL A 276 -7.88 12.85 -8.51
C VAL A 276 -9.22 13.56 -8.54
N ASN A 277 -10.30 12.84 -8.22
CA ASN A 277 -11.61 13.45 -8.18
C ASN A 277 -11.62 14.39 -6.98
N GLN A 278 -11.17 15.63 -7.18
CA GLN A 278 -11.00 16.61 -6.12
C GLN A 278 -12.34 16.95 -5.45
N ARG A 279 -13.45 16.79 -6.19
CA ARG A 279 -14.81 16.87 -5.63
C ARG A 279 -15.07 15.72 -4.65
N PHE A 280 -14.60 14.51 -4.94
CA PHE A 280 -14.72 13.38 -4.01
C PHE A 280 -13.86 13.60 -2.76
N GLU A 281 -12.59 14.00 -2.91
CA GLU A 281 -11.71 14.29 -1.77
C GLU A 281 -12.30 15.37 -0.86
N ASN A 282 -12.70 16.52 -1.44
CA ASN A 282 -13.34 17.60 -0.68
C ASN A 282 -14.64 17.16 -0.02
N ARG A 283 -15.40 16.28 -0.68
CA ARG A 283 -16.64 15.75 -0.10
C ARG A 283 -16.36 14.88 1.12
N VAL A 284 -15.40 13.95 1.05
CA VAL A 284 -15.05 13.11 2.21
C VAL A 284 -14.54 13.97 3.36
N ILE A 285 -13.71 14.98 3.08
CA ILE A 285 -13.27 15.96 4.10
C ILE A 285 -14.46 16.65 4.75
N ASN A 286 -15.39 17.19 3.96
CA ASN A 286 -16.58 17.85 4.50
C ASN A 286 -17.44 16.89 5.32
N LEU A 287 -17.57 15.63 4.91
CA LEU A 287 -18.35 14.62 5.62
C LEU A 287 -17.75 14.27 6.99
N ILE A 288 -16.42 14.27 7.12
CA ILE A 288 -15.78 13.96 8.40
C ILE A 288 -15.65 15.17 9.33
N THR A 289 -15.55 16.39 8.78
CA THR A 289 -15.36 17.62 9.58
C THR A 289 -16.66 18.34 9.93
N THR A 290 -17.75 18.09 9.20
CA THR A 290 -19.05 18.69 9.50
C THR A 290 -19.74 17.90 10.62
N PRO A 291 -20.31 18.58 11.64
CA PRO A 291 -21.06 17.90 12.68
C PRO A 291 -22.27 17.14 12.12
N HIS A 292 -22.47 15.91 12.62
CA HIS A 292 -23.65 15.10 12.34
C HIS A 292 -24.55 15.03 13.57
N ARG A 293 -25.82 14.63 13.38
CA ARG A 293 -26.77 14.46 14.48
C ARG A 293 -26.29 13.44 15.53
N ASN A 294 -25.65 12.37 15.08
CA ASN A 294 -25.05 11.31 15.89
C ASN A 294 -24.01 10.54 15.05
N VAL A 295 -23.29 9.62 15.69
CA VAL A 295 -22.24 8.82 15.04
C VAL A 295 -22.78 7.93 13.90
N LEU A 296 -23.98 7.35 14.04
CA LEU A 296 -24.59 6.53 13.00
C LEU A 296 -24.92 7.36 11.74
N ALA A 297 -25.43 8.58 11.90
CA ALA A 297 -25.70 9.48 10.78
C ALA A 297 -24.41 9.88 10.05
N GLN A 298 -23.30 10.03 10.79
CA GLN A 298 -21.99 10.25 10.19
C GLN A 298 -21.51 9.03 9.39
N ILE A 299 -21.56 7.84 9.99
CA ILE A 299 -21.21 6.57 9.34
C ILE A 299 -22.01 6.39 8.05
N ASP A 300 -23.33 6.58 8.12
CA ASP A 300 -24.25 6.46 6.98
C ASP A 300 -23.92 7.46 5.87
N SER A 301 -23.65 8.71 6.21
CA SER A 301 -23.27 9.76 5.24
C SER A 301 -21.94 9.46 4.55
N ILE A 302 -20.97 8.91 5.28
CA ILE A 302 -19.68 8.48 4.72
C ILE A 302 -19.88 7.27 3.81
N ALA A 303 -20.64 6.27 4.27
CA ALA A 303 -20.94 5.03 3.54
C ALA A 303 -21.52 5.31 2.14
N HIS A 304 -22.46 6.24 2.03
CA HIS A 304 -23.05 6.67 0.74
C HIS A 304 -22.04 7.21 -0.27
N ASN A 305 -20.85 7.60 0.18
CA ASN A 305 -19.86 8.28 -0.65
C ASN A 305 -18.61 7.45 -0.92
N ILE A 306 -18.36 6.39 -0.15
CA ILE A 306 -17.24 5.48 -0.38
C ILE A 306 -17.68 4.30 -1.25
N SER A 307 -16.72 3.66 -1.93
CA SER A 307 -16.93 2.41 -2.67
C SER A 307 -15.98 1.36 -2.12
N LEU A 308 -16.40 0.09 -2.10
CA LEU A 308 -15.54 -1.06 -1.83
C LEU A 308 -15.00 -1.68 -3.10
#